data_AF-A0A1R3K0H2-F1
#
_entry.id   AF-A0A1R3K0H2-F1
#
_cell.length_a   1.000
_cell.length_b   1.000
_cell.length_c   1.000
_cell.angle_alpha   90.00
_cell.angle_beta   90.00
_cell.angle_gamma   90.00
#
_symmetry.space_group_name_H-M   'P 1'
#
loop_
_entity.id
_entity.type
_entity.pdbx_description
1 polymer ?
#
loop_
_entity_poly.entity_id
_entity_poly.type
_entity_poly.pdbx_seq_one_letter_code
_entity_poly.pdbx_strand_id
1 'polypeptide(L)'
;MAKMVELLTTLKQRVLTLLSEWEDHPGLQKVLELIEMLLAIPLSTPLAKALSGLQFLLNRMRMLQENGSKFSLSDQVDPLLSLVCSWQKMEFDSWPVLLDEVQDQYDINAAKDILQQPVMLILNEEVGQKGFKVVSPETPKPLNDTSESIRMLNAVLNLTQFNDEYRLAGQSLIFIIS
;
A
#
# COMPACT_ATOMS: atom_id res chain seq x y z
N MET A 1 4.39 -4.42 16.75
CA MET A 1 4.50 -5.89 16.65
C MET A 1 4.27 -6.63 17.97
N ALA A 2 4.94 -6.32 19.09
CA ALA A 2 4.75 -7.05 20.35
C ALA A 2 3.28 -7.15 20.83
N LYS A 3 2.55 -6.02 20.81
CA LYS A 3 1.11 -5.98 21.14
C LYS A 3 0.25 -6.89 20.25
N MET A 4 0.60 -7.02 18.96
CA MET A 4 -0.10 -7.93 18.04
C MET A 4 0.08 -9.39 18.49
N VAL A 5 1.32 -9.78 18.78
CA VAL A 5 1.65 -11.15 19.20
C VAL A 5 0.92 -11.52 20.48
N GLU A 6 0.86 -10.62 21.46
CA GLU A 6 0.13 -10.82 22.71
C GLU A 6 -1.38 -11.07 22.48
N LEU A 7 -2.03 -10.22 21.68
CA LEU A 7 -3.45 -10.35 21.36
C LEU A 7 -3.74 -11.64 20.58
N LEU A 8 -2.91 -11.97 19.59
CA LEU A 8 -3.05 -13.19 18.80
C LEU A 8 -2.81 -14.46 19.63
N THR A 9 -1.90 -14.41 20.60
CA THR A 9 -1.65 -15.55 21.50
C THR A 9 -2.86 -15.77 22.41
N THR A 10 -3.43 -14.71 22.98
CA THR A 10 -4.63 -14.81 23.80
C THR A 10 -5.83 -15.32 22.98
N LEU A 11 -5.99 -14.84 21.75
CA LEU A 11 -7.00 -15.35 20.83
C LEU A 11 -6.77 -16.83 20.47
N LYS A 12 -5.52 -17.24 20.20
CA LYS A 12 -5.17 -18.65 19.94
C LYS A 12 -5.64 -19.55 21.06
N GLN A 13 -5.36 -19.20 22.31
CA GLN A 13 -5.79 -19.99 23.47
C GLN A 13 -7.31 -20.12 23.53
N ARG A 14 -8.03 -19.02 23.32
CA ARG A 14 -9.49 -19.03 23.29
C ARG A 14 -10.05 -19.93 22.18
N VAL A 15 -9.49 -19.86 20.97
CA VAL A 15 -9.89 -20.68 19.83
C VAL A 15 -9.61 -22.17 20.08
N LEU A 16 -8.48 -22.50 20.71
CA LEU A 16 -8.17 -23.88 21.11
C LEU A 16 -9.16 -24.43 22.16
N THR A 17 -9.56 -23.62 23.14
CA THR A 17 -10.62 -24.00 24.09
C THR A 17 -11.94 -24.27 23.35
N LEU A 18 -12.33 -23.41 22.41
CA LEU A 18 -13.55 -23.61 21.63
C LEU A 18 -13.48 -24.86 20.75
N LEU A 19 -12.32 -25.17 20.17
CA LEU A 19 -12.11 -26.40 19.39
C LEU A 19 -12.18 -27.67 20.25
N SER A 20 -11.89 -27.59 21.55
CA SER A 20 -12.07 -28.72 22.47
C SER A 20 -13.55 -29.00 22.79
N GLU A 21 -14.42 -27.99 22.67
CA GLU A 21 -15.86 -28.11 22.87
C GLU A 21 -16.61 -28.43 21.55
N TRP A 22 -16.07 -27.96 20.43
CA TRP A 22 -16.63 -28.09 19.08
C TRP A 22 -15.59 -28.68 18.14
N GLU A 23 -15.29 -29.97 18.32
CA GLU A 23 -14.32 -30.69 17.50
C GLU A 23 -14.64 -30.56 16.00
N ASP A 24 -13.58 -30.42 15.19
CA ASP A 24 -13.65 -30.33 13.73
C ASP A 24 -14.51 -29.19 13.13
N HIS A 25 -14.77 -28.12 13.89
CA HIS A 25 -15.46 -26.96 13.31
C HIS A 25 -14.57 -26.22 12.28
N PRO A 26 -14.88 -26.27 10.97
CA PRO A 26 -13.99 -25.77 9.91
C PRO A 26 -13.77 -24.25 9.98
N GLY A 27 -14.74 -23.52 10.54
CA GLY A 27 -14.61 -22.09 10.78
C GLY A 27 -13.55 -21.76 11.84
N LEU A 28 -13.48 -22.53 12.91
CA LEU A 28 -12.53 -22.32 14.01
C LEU A 28 -11.12 -22.76 13.61
N GLN A 29 -11.00 -23.89 12.89
CA GLN A 29 -9.74 -24.33 12.31
C GLN A 29 -9.16 -23.28 11.37
N LYS A 30 -9.99 -22.67 10.51
CA LYS A 30 -9.50 -21.63 9.61
C LYS A 30 -9.02 -20.38 10.34
N VAL A 31 -9.68 -20.00 11.43
CA VAL A 31 -9.23 -18.89 12.30
C VAL A 31 -7.89 -19.25 12.94
N LEU A 32 -7.72 -20.47 13.44
CA LEU A 32 -6.48 -20.95 14.02
C LEU A 32 -5.31 -20.92 13.03
N GLU A 33 -5.50 -21.44 11.80
CA GLU A 33 -4.49 -21.39 10.74
C GLU A 33 -4.00 -19.96 10.46
N LEU A 34 -4.93 -19.00 10.42
CA LEU A 34 -4.59 -17.59 10.16
C LEU A 34 -3.83 -16.98 11.33
N ILE A 35 -4.17 -17.32 12.57
CA ILE A 35 -3.43 -16.87 13.75
C ILE A 35 -2.01 -17.41 13.72
N GLU A 36 -1.82 -18.69 13.40
CA GLU A 36 -0.49 -19.32 13.32
C GLU A 36 0.34 -18.71 12.19
N MET A 37 -0.27 -18.46 11.02
CA MET A 37 0.38 -17.77 9.92
C MET A 37 0.83 -16.36 10.33
N LEU A 38 -0.03 -15.59 11.01
CA LEU A 38 0.27 -14.24 11.49
C LEU A 38 1.38 -14.22 12.55
N LEU A 39 1.41 -15.21 13.44
CA LEU A 39 2.45 -15.35 14.46
C LEU A 39 3.80 -15.78 13.87
N ALA A 40 3.80 -16.42 12.70
CA ALA A 40 5.00 -16.84 11.98
C ALA A 40 5.62 -15.72 11.10
N ILE A 41 5.00 -14.54 11.03
CA ILE A 41 5.48 -13.44 10.20
C ILE A 41 6.83 -12.90 10.73
N PRO A 42 7.87 -12.76 9.88
CA PRO A 42 9.14 -12.16 10.28
C PRO A 42 8.98 -10.72 10.78
N LEU A 43 9.78 -10.30 11.77
CA LEU A 43 9.78 -8.92 12.27
C LEU A 43 10.16 -7.87 11.22
N SER A 44 10.86 -8.27 10.16
CA SER A 44 11.20 -7.42 9.02
C SER A 44 10.02 -7.15 8.09
N THR A 45 8.87 -7.79 8.31
CA THR A 45 7.69 -7.63 7.46
C THR A 45 7.12 -6.22 7.57
N PRO A 46 6.80 -5.56 6.44
CA PRO A 46 6.16 -4.26 6.45
C PRO A 46 4.87 -4.24 7.29
N LEU A 47 4.64 -3.15 8.02
CA LEU A 47 3.46 -2.95 8.87
C LEU A 47 2.15 -3.19 8.10
N ALA A 48 2.06 -2.68 6.87
CA ALA A 48 0.91 -2.83 5.99
C ALA A 48 0.52 -4.29 5.75
N LYS A 49 1.51 -5.16 5.56
CA LYS A 49 1.26 -6.60 5.33
C LYS A 49 0.73 -7.29 6.58
N ALA A 50 1.26 -6.93 7.75
CA ALA A 50 0.73 -7.42 9.03
C ALA A 50 -0.69 -6.89 9.29
N LEU A 51 -0.95 -5.62 8.96
CA LEU A 51 -2.26 -4.98 9.06
C LEU A 51 -3.32 -5.68 8.19
N SER A 52 -3.01 -5.94 6.91
CA SER A 52 -3.92 -6.68 6.02
C SER A 52 -4.25 -8.08 6.55
N GLY A 53 -3.26 -8.78 7.11
CA GLY A 53 -3.49 -10.08 7.74
C GLY A 53 -4.41 -10.02 8.95
N LEU A 54 -4.27 -8.98 9.80
CA LEU A 54 -5.18 -8.76 10.94
C LEU A 54 -6.61 -8.42 10.50
N GLN A 55 -6.76 -7.58 9.47
CA GLN A 55 -8.07 -7.26 8.90
C GLN A 55 -8.77 -8.52 8.34
N PHE A 56 -8.02 -9.36 7.64
CA PHE A 56 -8.53 -10.63 7.12
C PHE A 56 -8.97 -11.57 8.25
N LEU A 57 -8.17 -11.68 9.32
CA LEU A 57 -8.52 -12.44 10.51
C LEU A 57 -9.82 -11.94 11.16
N LEU A 58 -9.93 -10.63 11.39
CA LEU A 58 -11.12 -10.00 11.97
C LEU A 58 -12.37 -10.27 11.12
N ASN A 59 -12.26 -10.18 9.80
CA ASN A 59 -13.36 -10.50 8.91
C ASN A 59 -13.77 -11.99 9.03
N ARG A 60 -12.80 -12.90 9.12
CA ARG A 60 -13.08 -14.32 9.31
C ARG A 60 -13.78 -14.60 10.64
N MET A 61 -13.36 -13.94 11.71
CA MET A 61 -14.00 -14.04 13.03
C MET A 61 -15.43 -13.51 13.02
N ARG A 62 -15.68 -12.37 12.36
CA ARG A 62 -17.02 -11.82 12.19
C ARG A 62 -17.95 -12.79 11.47
N MET A 63 -17.51 -13.33 10.33
CA MET A 63 -18.26 -14.36 9.57
C MET A 63 -18.54 -15.60 10.41
N LEU A 64 -17.59 -16.00 11.27
CA LEU A 64 -17.79 -17.12 12.19
C LEU A 64 -18.89 -16.83 13.23
N GLN A 65 -18.96 -15.60 13.76
CA GLN A 65 -19.96 -15.19 14.73
C GLN A 65 -21.36 -15.05 14.10
N GLU A 66 -21.45 -14.49 12.90
CA GLU A 66 -22.72 -14.33 12.16
C GLU A 66 -23.34 -15.68 11.78
N ASN A 67 -22.51 -16.63 11.34
CA ASN A 67 -22.95 -17.98 10.98
C ASN A 67 -23.12 -18.91 12.19
N GLY A 68 -22.82 -18.44 13.41
CA GLY A 68 -22.85 -19.24 14.63
C GLY A 68 -22.70 -18.39 15.89
N SER A 69 -23.83 -17.92 16.43
CA SER A 69 -23.91 -17.10 17.66
C SER A 69 -23.35 -17.77 18.94
N LYS A 70 -22.88 -19.02 18.87
CA LYS A 70 -22.42 -19.79 20.03
C LYS A 70 -20.96 -19.49 20.43
N PHE A 71 -20.19 -18.81 19.57
CA PHE A 71 -18.79 -18.51 19.85
C PHE A 71 -18.64 -17.12 20.47
N SER A 72 -18.45 -17.06 21.79
CA SER A 72 -18.09 -15.81 22.48
C SER A 72 -16.61 -15.49 22.20
N LEU A 73 -16.40 -14.73 21.12
CA LEU A 73 -15.11 -14.18 20.69
C LEU A 73 -15.05 -12.64 20.81
N SER A 74 -16.17 -11.98 21.16
CA SER A 74 -16.29 -10.52 21.17
C SER A 74 -15.23 -9.84 22.05
N ASP A 75 -14.93 -10.43 23.21
CA ASP A 75 -13.91 -9.93 24.14
C ASP A 75 -12.51 -9.82 23.50
N GLN A 76 -12.23 -10.64 22.48
CA GLN A 76 -10.96 -10.66 21.76
C GLN A 76 -10.97 -9.80 20.49
N VAL A 77 -12.16 -9.53 19.94
CA VAL A 77 -12.34 -8.74 18.72
C VAL A 77 -12.06 -7.26 18.99
N ASP A 78 -12.56 -6.71 20.10
CA ASP A 78 -12.42 -5.27 20.38
C ASP A 78 -10.95 -4.83 20.53
N PRO A 79 -10.09 -5.54 21.29
CA PRO A 79 -8.67 -5.19 21.38
C PRO A 79 -7.94 -5.28 20.02
N LEU A 80 -8.29 -6.26 19.19
CA LEU A 80 -7.72 -6.42 17.85
C LEU A 80 -8.18 -5.31 16.91
N LEU A 81 -9.45 -4.93 16.96
CA LEU A 81 -9.99 -3.83 16.18
C LEU A 81 -9.33 -2.50 16.56
N SER A 82 -9.17 -2.24 17.87
CA SER A 82 -8.44 -1.07 18.37
C SER A 82 -7.00 -1.02 17.85
N LEU A 83 -6.31 -2.18 17.82
CA LEU A 83 -4.97 -2.27 17.25
C LEU A 83 -4.96 -1.92 15.75
N VAL A 84 -5.88 -2.50 14.96
CA VAL A 84 -6.02 -2.23 13.52
C VAL A 84 -6.26 -0.74 13.28
N CYS A 85 -7.19 -0.11 13.99
CA CYS A 85 -7.45 1.32 13.87
C CYS A 85 -6.22 2.17 14.21
N SER A 86 -5.46 1.80 15.25
CA SER A 86 -4.23 2.51 15.61
C SER A 86 -3.16 2.42 14.51
N TRP A 87 -3.06 1.26 13.84
CA TRP A 87 -2.11 1.03 12.77
C TRP A 87 -2.51 1.74 11.48
N GLN A 88 -3.80 1.74 11.14
CA GLN A 88 -4.34 2.54 10.03
C GLN A 88 -4.07 4.03 10.23
N LYS A 89 -4.23 4.53 11.46
CA LYS A 89 -3.91 5.92 11.76
C LYS A 89 -2.42 6.22 11.55
N MET A 90 -1.53 5.34 12.02
CA MET A 90 -0.09 5.50 11.78
C MET A 90 0.26 5.47 10.28
N GLU A 91 -0.39 4.62 9.48
CA GLU A 91 -0.20 4.63 8.03
C GLU A 91 -0.64 5.96 7.42
N PHE A 92 -1.84 6.42 7.75
CA PHE A 92 -2.37 7.69 7.24
C PHE A 92 -1.48 8.87 7.64
N ASP A 93 -1.03 8.93 8.88
CA ASP A 93 -0.16 9.99 9.40
C ASP A 93 1.23 9.97 8.71
N SER A 94 1.66 8.83 8.16
CA SER A 94 2.92 8.70 7.42
C SER A 94 2.84 9.11 5.96
N TRP A 95 1.63 9.21 5.38
CA TRP A 95 1.45 9.50 3.96
C TRP A 95 2.02 10.85 3.52
N PRO A 96 1.87 11.98 4.25
CA PRO A 96 2.43 13.25 3.82
C PRO A 96 3.95 13.17 3.61
N VAL A 97 4.67 12.58 4.58
CA VAL A 97 6.14 12.44 4.51
C VAL A 97 6.55 11.55 3.34
N LEU A 98 5.86 10.42 3.13
CA LEU A 98 6.15 9.51 2.02
C LEU A 98 5.85 10.15 0.66
N LEU A 99 4.79 10.96 0.57
CA LEU A 99 4.43 11.67 -0.65
C LEU A 99 5.39 12.81 -0.95
N ASP A 100 5.86 13.53 0.07
CA ASP A 100 6.88 14.56 -0.06
C ASP A 100 8.21 13.96 -0.56
N GLU A 101 8.64 12.82 -0.01
CA GLU A 101 9.86 12.13 -0.44
C GLU A 101 9.75 11.62 -1.90
N VAL A 102 8.58 11.14 -2.29
CA VAL A 102 8.29 10.77 -3.69
C VAL A 102 8.35 12.01 -4.59
N GLN A 103 7.77 13.13 -4.16
CA GLN A 103 7.79 14.38 -4.91
C GLN A 103 9.22 14.92 -5.08
N ASP A 104 10.02 14.93 -4.02
CA ASP A 104 11.44 15.32 -4.07
C ASP A 104 12.21 14.44 -5.06
N GLN A 105 11.94 13.13 -5.05
CA GLN A 105 12.57 12.20 -5.99
C GLN A 105 12.17 12.46 -7.44
N TYR A 106 10.91 12.86 -7.69
CA TYR A 106 10.45 13.31 -9.01
C TYR A 106 11.13 14.60 -9.44
N ASP A 107 11.25 15.59 -8.54
CA ASP A 107 11.88 16.87 -8.83
C ASP A 107 13.37 16.70 -9.13
N ILE A 108 14.07 15.82 -8.41
CA ILE A 108 15.46 15.44 -8.68
C ILE A 108 15.59 14.75 -10.05
N ASN A 109 14.68 13.83 -10.37
CA ASN A 109 14.69 13.14 -11.66
C ASN A 109 14.38 14.09 -12.82
N ALA A 110 13.42 15.00 -12.64
CA ALA A 110 13.09 16.04 -13.61
C ALA A 110 14.26 17.01 -13.78
N ALA A 111 14.91 17.44 -12.69
CA ALA A 111 16.09 18.28 -12.75
C ALA A 111 17.26 17.58 -13.46
N LYS A 112 17.47 16.28 -13.21
CA LYS A 112 18.46 15.48 -13.92
C LYS A 112 18.17 15.42 -15.43
N ASP A 113 16.93 15.17 -15.82
CA ASP A 113 16.53 15.13 -17.23
C ASP A 113 16.66 16.51 -17.90
N ILE A 114 16.26 17.58 -17.19
CA ILE A 114 16.42 18.97 -17.63
C ILE A 114 17.89 19.36 -17.73
N LEU A 115 18.81 18.79 -16.95
CA LEU A 115 20.24 19.05 -17.05
C LEU A 115 20.94 18.19 -18.11
N GLN A 116 20.42 17.00 -18.43
CA GLN A 116 20.95 16.19 -19.53
C GLN A 116 20.69 16.81 -20.91
N GLN A 117 19.53 17.46 -21.09
CA GLN A 117 19.17 18.15 -22.33
C GLN A 117 20.18 19.25 -22.74
N PRO A 118 20.55 20.23 -21.88
CA PRO A 118 21.52 21.25 -22.21
C PRO A 118 22.95 20.70 -22.30
N VAL A 119 23.33 19.66 -21.56
CA VAL A 119 24.65 19.00 -21.74
C VAL A 119 24.76 18.40 -23.16
N MET A 120 23.70 17.80 -23.68
CA MET A 120 23.63 17.35 -25.08
C MET A 120 23.68 18.52 -26.09
N LEU A 121 23.03 19.65 -25.77
CA LEU A 121 23.09 20.84 -26.62
C LEU A 121 24.49 21.48 -26.64
N ILE A 122 25.17 21.57 -25.50
CA ILE A 122 26.52 22.14 -25.39
C ILE A 122 27.55 21.23 -26.08
N LEU A 123 27.44 19.90 -25.93
CA LEU A 123 28.31 18.96 -26.66
C LEU A 123 28.04 18.96 -28.18
N ASN A 124 26.81 19.23 -28.61
CA ASN A 124 26.47 19.38 -30.03
C ASN A 124 26.87 20.75 -30.59
N GLU A 125 26.97 21.80 -29.78
CA GLU A 125 27.38 23.14 -30.20
C GLU A 125 28.88 23.19 -30.52
N GLU A 126 29.71 22.45 -29.78
CA GLU A 126 31.13 22.24 -30.10
C GLU A 126 31.34 21.45 -31.42
N VAL A 127 30.38 20.60 -31.79
CA VAL A 127 30.38 19.89 -33.10
C VAL A 127 29.70 20.73 -34.20
N GLY A 128 28.86 21.69 -33.82
CA GLY A 128 27.98 22.49 -34.68
C GLY A 128 28.54 23.86 -35.11
N GLN A 129 29.73 24.28 -34.67
CA GLN A 129 30.41 25.49 -35.15
C GLN A 129 30.89 25.41 -36.64
N LYS A 130 30.21 24.64 -37.48
CA LYS A 130 30.15 24.84 -38.94
C LYS A 130 28.71 25.12 -39.38
N GLY A 131 28.30 26.37 -39.15
CA GLY A 131 27.34 27.18 -39.91
C GLY A 131 25.99 26.59 -40.35
N PHE A 132 24.87 27.20 -39.93
CA PHE A 132 24.04 28.11 -40.77
C PHE A 132 22.84 28.70 -39.98
N LYS A 133 22.23 29.75 -40.56
CA LYS A 133 21.28 30.76 -40.02
C LYS A 133 20.11 30.30 -39.12
N VAL A 134 19.87 31.13 -38.08
CA VAL A 134 18.71 31.18 -37.19
C VAL A 134 17.45 31.70 -37.91
N VAL A 135 16.34 30.99 -37.76
CA VAL A 135 14.96 31.49 -37.98
C VAL A 135 14.27 31.56 -36.62
N SER A 136 13.65 32.71 -36.32
CA SER A 136 12.96 33.02 -35.05
C SER A 136 11.82 32.04 -34.71
N PRO A 137 11.56 31.75 -33.43
CA PRO A 137 10.44 30.92 -33.03
C PRO A 137 9.13 31.72 -32.94
N GLU A 138 8.05 31.13 -33.46
CA GLU A 138 6.67 31.55 -33.20
C GLU A 138 6.31 31.33 -31.73
N THR A 139 5.51 32.24 -31.17
CA THR A 139 5.03 32.25 -29.78
C THR A 139 4.23 30.99 -29.42
N PRO A 140 4.44 30.35 -28.24
CA PRO A 140 3.72 29.14 -27.86
C PRO A 140 2.24 29.42 -27.54
N LYS A 141 1.33 28.57 -28.03
CA LYS A 141 -0.11 28.59 -27.73
C LYS A 141 -0.40 28.11 -26.30
N PRO A 142 -1.47 28.62 -25.65
CA PRO A 142 -1.84 28.19 -24.31
C PRO A 142 -2.35 26.75 -24.28
N LEU A 143 -1.97 26.05 -23.21
CA LEU A 143 -2.23 24.66 -22.89
C LEU A 143 -3.75 24.40 -22.73
N ASN A 144 -4.41 23.91 -23.78
CA ASN A 144 -5.80 23.42 -23.73
C ASN A 144 -5.97 22.05 -24.43
N ASP A 145 -4.88 21.39 -24.78
CA ASP A 145 -4.99 20.10 -25.46
C ASP A 145 -5.19 19.00 -24.44
N THR A 146 -6.45 18.57 -24.31
CA THR A 146 -6.91 17.37 -23.58
C THR A 146 -6.04 16.13 -23.84
N SER A 147 -5.31 16.10 -24.97
CA SER A 147 -4.32 15.08 -25.31
C SER A 147 -3.13 15.02 -24.35
N GLU A 148 -2.63 16.15 -23.84
CA GLU A 148 -1.54 16.16 -22.86
C GLU A 148 -2.02 15.69 -21.48
N SER A 149 -3.24 16.09 -21.06
CA SER A 149 -3.86 15.55 -19.84
C SER A 149 -4.11 14.04 -19.93
N ILE A 150 -4.51 13.53 -21.10
CA ILE A 150 -4.67 12.09 -21.36
C ILE A 150 -3.31 11.38 -21.37
N ARG A 151 -2.25 12.00 -21.90
CA ARG A 151 -0.88 11.46 -21.83
C ARG A 151 -0.37 11.40 -20.40
N MET A 152 -0.62 12.42 -19.59
CA MET A 152 -0.27 12.44 -18.17
C MET A 152 -1.03 11.37 -17.38
N LEU A 153 -2.35 11.23 -17.61
CA LEU A 153 -3.14 10.17 -16.97
C LEU A 153 -2.66 8.77 -17.38
N ASN A 154 -2.35 8.56 -18.66
CA ASN A 154 -1.80 7.28 -19.12
C ASN A 154 -0.39 7.02 -18.59
N ALA A 155 0.44 8.06 -18.40
CA ALA A 155 1.75 7.91 -17.76
C ALA A 155 1.60 7.52 -16.28
N VAL A 156 0.67 8.13 -15.55
CA VAL A 156 0.33 7.78 -14.16
C VAL A 156 -0.21 6.35 -14.06
N LEU A 157 -1.09 5.93 -14.98
CA LEU A 157 -1.62 4.56 -15.03
C LEU A 157 -0.60 3.52 -15.53
N ASN A 158 0.42 3.92 -16.27
CA ASN A 158 1.51 3.02 -16.64
C ASN A 158 2.58 2.90 -15.55
N LEU A 159 2.73 3.88 -14.65
CA LEU A 159 3.54 3.75 -13.43
C LEU A 159 2.97 2.68 -12.47
N THR A 160 1.67 2.36 -12.57
CA THR A 160 1.08 1.22 -11.88
C THR A 160 1.51 -0.16 -12.41
N GLN A 161 2.19 -0.25 -13.56
CA GLN A 161 2.73 -1.52 -14.06
C GLN A 161 4.11 -1.88 -13.48
N PHE A 162 4.76 -0.98 -12.72
CA PHE A 162 6.12 -1.24 -12.21
C PHE A 162 6.22 -1.53 -10.71
N ASN A 163 5.11 -1.77 -10.00
CA ASN A 163 5.22 -2.17 -8.59
C ASN A 163 4.10 -3.13 -8.16
N ASP A 164 4.38 -4.41 -8.33
CA ASP A 164 3.64 -5.48 -7.65
C ASP A 164 3.66 -5.33 -6.11
N GLU A 165 4.59 -4.54 -5.55
CA GLU A 165 4.63 -4.17 -4.12
C GLU A 165 3.56 -3.14 -3.71
N TYR A 166 3.13 -2.24 -4.61
CA TYR A 166 2.06 -1.25 -4.29
C TYR A 166 0.66 -1.74 -4.65
N ARG A 167 0.54 -2.85 -5.40
CA ARG A 167 -0.76 -3.46 -5.72
C ARG A 167 -1.49 -3.96 -4.47
N LEU A 168 -0.74 -4.36 -3.44
CA LEU A 168 -1.30 -4.74 -2.13
C LEU A 168 -1.70 -3.52 -1.29
N ALA A 169 -0.98 -2.40 -1.41
CA ALA A 169 -1.36 -1.13 -0.77
C ALA A 169 -2.60 -0.50 -1.44
N GLY A 170 -2.72 -0.60 -2.77
CA GLY A 170 -3.90 -0.16 -3.52
C GLY A 170 -5.14 -1.02 -3.27
N GLN A 171 -4.99 -2.32 -2.95
CA GLN A 171 -6.12 -3.17 -2.56
C GLN A 171 -6.71 -2.78 -1.19
N SER A 172 -5.92 -2.18 -0.29
CA SER A 172 -6.44 -1.62 0.96
C SER A 172 -7.35 -0.40 0.75
N LEU A 173 -7.15 0.38 -0.32
CA LEU A 173 -8.02 1.52 -0.64
C LEU A 173 -9.37 1.10 -1.22
N ILE A 174 -9.45 -0.03 -1.94
CA ILE A 174 -10.72 -0.54 -2.49
C ILE A 174 -11.65 -1.05 -1.37
N PHE A 175 -11.11 -1.49 -0.22
CA PHE A 175 -11.92 -1.98 0.90
C PHE A 175 -12.43 -0.87 1.84
N ILE A 176 -11.97 0.38 1.67
CA ILE A 176 -12.40 1.52 2.51
C ILE A 176 -13.64 2.24 1.91
N ILE A 177 -14.01 1.95 0.66
CA ILE A 177 -15.14 2.60 -0.06
C ILE A 177 -16.23 1.58 -0.50
N SER A 178 -16.31 0.38 0.09
CA SER A 178 -17.41 -0.58 -0.16
C SER A 178 -18.05 -1.07 1.12
#